data_AF-A0A7W4NQB2-F1
#
_entry.id   AF-A0A7W4NQB2-F1
#
_cell.length_a   1.000
_cell.length_b   1.000
_cell.length_c   1.000
_cell.angle_alpha   90.00
_cell.angle_beta   90.00
_cell.angle_gamma   90.00
#
_symmetry.space_group_name_H-M   'P 1'
#
loop_
_entity.id
_entity.type
_entity.pdbx_description
1 polymer ?
#
loop_
_entity_poly.entity_id
_entity_poly.type
_entity_poly.pdbx_seq_one_letter_code
_entity_poly.pdbx_strand_id
1 'polypeptide(L)'
;MRNAIRSAQKLVTVTYGFDFAEFVRISLLNRAKDENRNDFEAMERIFDAASARKQAVIVTARTDDGKGVAAVMIVWGGANAYFWQSARDPSCGIGGVNALRLWTSIELAGRMGLTFDFDSYGSVKSAKFLAGFGLPPLARVEVSRQIASYPGKLFKLANGLLLRRARAAADAVRR
;
A
#
# COMPACT_ATOMS: atom_id res chain seq x y z
N MET A 1 -11.42 -13.55 8.37
CA MET A 1 -11.70 -12.35 7.53
C MET A 1 -13.18 -11.98 7.54
N ARG A 2 -14.09 -12.85 7.07
CA ARG A 2 -15.54 -12.57 6.94
C ARG A 2 -16.22 -11.99 8.20
N ASN A 3 -15.92 -12.53 9.39
CA ASN A 3 -16.51 -12.02 10.64
C ASN A 3 -16.05 -10.59 10.97
N ALA A 4 -14.77 -10.26 10.73
CA ALA A 4 -14.25 -8.92 10.97
C ALA A 4 -14.91 -7.88 10.05
N ILE A 5 -15.14 -8.25 8.78
CA ILE A 5 -15.86 -7.42 7.81
C ILE A 5 -17.30 -7.17 8.31
N ARG A 6 -18.02 -8.25 8.68
CA ARG A 6 -19.40 -8.15 9.18
C ARG A 6 -19.52 -7.31 10.45
N SER A 7 -18.57 -7.40 11.37
CA SER A 7 -18.57 -6.57 12.58
C SER A 7 -18.32 -5.10 12.26
N ALA A 8 -17.38 -4.80 11.37
CA ALA A 8 -17.10 -3.43 10.94
C ALA A 8 -18.29 -2.80 10.21
N GLN A 9 -18.99 -3.55 9.35
CA GLN A 9 -20.17 -3.07 8.61
C GLN A 9 -21.31 -2.56 9.49
N LYS A 10 -21.36 -2.96 10.76
CA LYS A 10 -22.36 -2.48 11.72
C LYS A 10 -22.02 -1.14 12.35
N LEU A 11 -20.76 -0.71 12.25
CA LEU A 11 -20.19 0.42 12.98
C LEU A 11 -19.64 1.52 12.06
N VAL A 12 -19.47 1.23 10.78
CA VAL A 12 -19.01 2.19 9.78
C VAL A 12 -19.79 2.04 8.48
N THR A 13 -19.99 3.16 7.80
CA THR A 13 -20.51 3.22 6.44
C THR A 13 -19.37 3.40 5.44
N VAL A 14 -19.42 2.72 4.30
CA VAL A 14 -18.45 2.90 3.22
C VAL A 14 -19.05 3.80 2.13
N THR A 15 -18.31 4.84 1.77
CA THR A 15 -18.69 5.83 0.76
C THR A 15 -17.67 5.85 -0.37
N TYR A 16 -18.12 6.23 -1.57
CA TYR A 16 -17.29 6.41 -2.76
C TYR A 16 -17.28 7.91 -3.08
N GLY A 17 -16.11 8.46 -3.37
CA GLY A 17 -15.99 9.88 -3.67
C GLY A 17 -14.66 10.22 -4.34
N PHE A 18 -14.41 11.51 -4.45
CA PHE A 18 -13.25 12.09 -5.15
C PHE A 18 -12.55 13.17 -4.31
N ASP A 19 -12.84 13.23 -3.00
CA ASP A 19 -12.26 14.21 -2.09
C ASP A 19 -10.82 13.82 -1.72
N PHE A 20 -9.86 14.30 -2.53
CA PHE A 20 -8.44 14.07 -2.31
C PHE A 20 -7.95 14.75 -1.01
N ALA A 21 -8.47 15.93 -0.67
CA ALA A 21 -8.10 16.65 0.54
C ALA A 21 -8.47 15.84 1.80
N GLU A 22 -9.61 15.14 1.80
CA GLU A 22 -9.94 14.20 2.86
C GLU A 22 -8.94 13.04 2.95
N PHE A 23 -8.54 12.46 1.82
CA PHE A 23 -7.53 11.40 1.81
C PHE A 23 -6.20 11.89 2.42
N VAL A 24 -5.77 13.11 2.09
CA VAL A 24 -4.58 13.75 2.68
C VAL A 24 -4.74 13.88 4.19
N ARG A 25 -5.90 14.39 4.65
CA ARG A 25 -6.19 14.53 6.08
C ARG A 25 -6.08 13.19 6.82
N ILE A 26 -6.66 12.12 6.29
CA ILE A 26 -6.57 10.77 6.88
C ILE A 26 -5.13 10.23 6.82
N SER A 27 -4.39 10.52 5.75
CA SER A 27 -2.98 10.15 5.61
C SER A 27 -2.10 10.80 6.66
N LEU A 28 -2.38 12.05 7.01
CA LEU A 28 -1.65 12.79 8.04
C LEU A 28 -2.01 12.35 9.47
N LEU A 29 -3.21 11.80 9.69
CA LEU A 29 -3.54 11.11 10.96
C LEU A 29 -2.77 9.78 11.10
N ASN A 30 -2.52 9.09 10.00
CA ASN A 30 -1.78 7.82 9.98
C ASN A 30 -0.29 8.02 10.26
N ARG A 31 0.31 9.03 9.61
CA ARG A 31 1.71 9.40 9.76
C ARG A 31 1.82 10.92 9.69
N ALA A 32 2.49 11.50 10.68
CA ALA A 32 2.76 12.94 10.71
C ALA A 32 3.54 13.38 9.46
N LYS A 33 3.47 14.68 9.14
CA LYS A 33 3.99 15.23 7.87
C LYS A 33 5.48 14.94 7.65
N ASP A 34 6.26 14.93 8.72
CA ASP A 34 7.69 14.63 8.74
C ASP A 34 8.02 13.14 8.54
N GLU A 35 7.11 12.24 8.89
CA GLU A 35 7.25 10.80 8.70
C GLU A 35 6.56 10.28 7.42
N ASN A 36 5.70 11.09 6.82
CA ASN A 36 4.93 10.74 5.64
C ASN A 36 5.78 10.93 4.38
N ARG A 37 5.92 9.85 3.60
CA ARG A 37 6.71 9.84 2.36
C ARG A 37 5.87 10.07 1.11
N ASN A 38 4.59 10.36 1.26
CA ASN A 38 3.70 10.61 0.14
C ASN A 38 4.01 11.97 -0.49
N ASP A 39 4.26 11.97 -1.79
CA ASP A 39 4.23 13.17 -2.60
C ASP A 39 2.78 13.49 -2.93
N PHE A 40 2.10 14.23 -2.04
CA PHE A 40 0.68 14.52 -2.18
C PHE A 40 0.37 15.33 -3.44
N GLU A 41 1.26 16.21 -3.88
CA GLU A 41 1.08 16.99 -5.11
C GLU A 41 1.14 16.10 -6.35
N ALA A 42 2.12 15.20 -6.44
CA ALA A 42 2.16 14.23 -7.53
C ALA A 42 0.97 13.27 -7.49
N MET A 43 0.57 12.83 -6.30
CA MET A 43 -0.59 11.95 -6.11
C MET A 43 -1.90 12.63 -6.56
N GLU A 44 -2.11 13.90 -6.21
CA GLU A 44 -3.29 14.67 -6.61
C GLU A 44 -3.36 14.78 -8.14
N ARG A 45 -2.26 15.19 -8.79
CA ARG A 45 -2.21 15.29 -10.26
C ARG A 45 -2.53 13.97 -10.96
N ILE A 46 -2.03 12.85 -10.45
CA ILE A 46 -2.32 11.52 -11.01
C ILE A 46 -3.78 11.14 -10.74
N PHE A 47 -4.29 11.38 -9.53
CA PHE A 47 -5.67 11.09 -9.17
C PHE A 47 -6.66 11.90 -10.01
N ASP A 48 -6.41 13.18 -10.23
CA ASP A 48 -7.23 14.07 -11.05
C ASP A 48 -7.23 13.62 -12.51
N ALA A 49 -6.06 13.28 -13.06
CA ALA A 49 -5.95 12.75 -14.41
C ALA A 49 -6.76 11.45 -14.57
N ALA A 50 -6.68 10.53 -13.61
CA ALA A 50 -7.46 9.30 -13.64
C ALA A 50 -8.96 9.55 -13.41
N SER A 51 -9.32 10.45 -12.50
CA SER A 51 -10.71 10.86 -12.22
C SER A 51 -11.38 11.50 -13.43
N ALA A 52 -10.67 12.35 -14.17
CA ALA A 52 -11.16 12.95 -15.43
C ALA A 52 -11.51 11.89 -16.49
N ARG A 53 -10.88 10.71 -16.42
CA ARG A 53 -11.18 9.54 -17.27
C ARG A 53 -12.20 8.58 -16.67
N LYS A 54 -12.79 8.91 -15.52
CA LYS A 54 -13.64 8.01 -14.72
C LYS A 54 -12.90 6.71 -14.40
N GLN A 55 -11.63 6.84 -14.03
CA GLN A 55 -10.67 5.77 -13.78
C GLN A 55 -10.05 5.84 -12.38
N ALA A 56 -10.69 6.56 -11.46
CA ALA A 56 -10.27 6.63 -10.08
C ALA A 56 -11.47 6.79 -9.13
N VAL A 57 -11.30 6.36 -7.89
CA VAL A 57 -12.25 6.60 -6.80
C VAL A 57 -11.51 6.52 -5.46
N ILE A 58 -11.98 7.31 -4.49
CA ILE A 58 -11.61 7.17 -3.09
C ILE A 58 -12.74 6.44 -2.38
N VAL A 59 -12.41 5.29 -1.78
CA VAL A 59 -13.33 4.51 -0.94
C VAL A 59 -13.02 4.82 0.52
N THR A 60 -13.93 5.53 1.17
CA THR A 60 -13.78 6.00 2.56
C THR A 60 -14.75 5.28 3.49
N ALA A 61 -14.21 4.65 4.54
CA ALA A 61 -14.98 4.16 5.67
C ALA A 61 -15.19 5.30 6.68
N ARG A 62 -16.45 5.52 7.08
CA ARG A 62 -16.89 6.61 7.94
C ARG A 62 -17.62 6.08 9.16
N THR A 63 -17.37 6.66 10.31
CA THR A 63 -18.18 6.44 11.52
C THR A 63 -19.54 7.15 11.42
N ASP A 64 -20.45 6.85 12.34
CA ASP A 64 -21.83 7.39 12.35
C ASP A 64 -21.89 8.92 12.47
N ASP A 65 -20.84 9.54 13.03
CA ASP A 65 -20.65 10.99 13.09
C ASP A 65 -20.13 11.60 11.76
N GLY A 66 -19.98 10.79 10.71
CA GLY A 66 -19.49 11.20 9.40
C GLY A 66 -17.97 11.27 9.25
N LYS A 67 -17.20 11.05 10.32
CA LYS A 67 -15.73 11.12 10.29
C LYS A 67 -15.15 9.98 9.47
N GLY A 68 -14.40 10.32 8.42
CA GLY A 68 -13.58 9.36 7.67
C GLY A 68 -12.44 8.81 8.54
N VAL A 69 -12.43 7.49 8.76
CA VAL A 69 -11.43 6.80 9.62
C VAL A 69 -10.46 5.92 8.83
N ALA A 70 -10.79 5.56 7.59
CA ALA A 70 -9.88 4.89 6.69
C ALA A 70 -10.27 5.15 5.24
N ALA A 71 -9.29 5.39 4.37
CA ALA A 71 -9.53 5.68 2.95
C ALA A 71 -8.55 4.91 2.06
N VAL A 72 -9.01 4.49 0.89
CA VAL A 72 -8.17 3.90 -0.15
C VAL A 72 -8.47 4.59 -1.47
N MET A 73 -7.42 4.94 -2.19
CA MET A 73 -7.49 5.34 -3.59
C MET A 73 -7.37 4.10 -4.46
N ILE A 74 -8.39 3.89 -5.29
CA ILE A 74 -8.38 2.89 -6.36
C ILE A 74 -8.26 3.64 -7.67
N VAL A 75 -7.32 3.22 -8.51
CA VAL A 75 -7.19 3.67 -9.91
C VAL A 75 -7.27 2.46 -10.82
N TRP A 76 -7.85 2.59 -12.01
CA TRP A 76 -8.00 1.47 -12.92
C TRP A 76 -7.71 1.81 -14.37
N GLY A 77 -7.37 0.77 -15.12
CA GLY A 77 -7.13 0.82 -16.56
C GLY A 77 -7.95 -0.24 -17.29
N GLY A 78 -7.42 -0.75 -18.40
CA GLY A 78 -8.15 -1.67 -19.28
C GLY A 78 -8.72 -2.91 -18.58
N ALA A 79 -7.89 -3.67 -17.86
CA ALA A 79 -8.31 -4.96 -17.27
C ALA A 79 -8.17 -5.03 -15.74
N ASN A 80 -7.56 -4.03 -15.11
CA ASN A 80 -7.18 -4.09 -13.70
C ASN A 80 -7.61 -2.84 -12.94
N ALA A 81 -8.04 -3.03 -11.70
CA ALA A 81 -8.19 -2.01 -10.67
C ALA A 81 -7.09 -2.19 -9.62
N TYR A 82 -6.36 -1.12 -9.33
CA TYR A 82 -5.17 -1.14 -8.49
C TYR A 82 -5.47 -0.52 -7.12
N PHE A 83 -5.12 -1.24 -6.05
CA PHE A 83 -5.03 -0.72 -4.69
C PHE A 83 -3.83 0.23 -4.59
N TRP A 84 -4.00 1.49 -5.00
CA TRP A 84 -2.86 2.36 -5.26
C TRP A 84 -2.28 3.00 -4.01
N GLN A 85 -3.12 3.60 -3.16
CA GLN A 85 -2.69 4.21 -1.91
C GLN A 85 -3.77 4.09 -0.84
N SER A 86 -3.36 4.02 0.42
CA SER A 86 -4.30 3.89 1.52
C SER A 86 -3.83 4.52 2.82
N ALA A 87 -4.79 5.02 3.59
CA ALA A 87 -4.57 5.62 4.88
C ALA A 87 -5.60 5.15 5.90
N ARG A 88 -5.24 5.20 7.19
CA ARG A 88 -6.12 4.88 8.31
C ARG A 88 -5.76 5.72 9.51
N ASP A 89 -6.77 6.26 10.18
CA ASP A 89 -6.65 6.83 11.51
C ASP A 89 -6.27 5.72 12.51
N PRO A 90 -5.06 5.75 13.11
CA PRO A 90 -4.61 4.72 14.04
C PRO A 90 -5.40 4.74 15.34
N SER A 91 -6.05 5.86 15.69
CA SER A 91 -6.90 5.97 16.87
C SER A 91 -8.26 5.29 16.69
N CYS A 92 -8.60 4.87 15.45
CA CYS A 92 -9.84 4.14 15.19
C CYS A 92 -9.81 2.76 15.83
N GLY A 93 -10.52 2.60 16.96
CA GLY A 93 -10.65 1.33 17.68
C GLY A 93 -11.53 0.28 17.00
N ILE A 94 -12.16 0.61 15.87
CA ILE A 94 -13.07 -0.31 15.17
C ILE A 94 -12.26 -1.37 14.42
N GLY A 95 -12.31 -2.59 14.93
CA GLY A 95 -11.69 -3.75 14.28
C GLY A 95 -12.34 -4.06 12.93
N GLY A 96 -11.53 -4.47 11.96
CA GLY A 96 -12.04 -4.92 10.65
C GLY A 96 -12.29 -3.82 9.62
N VAL A 97 -12.15 -2.54 9.96
CA VAL A 97 -12.35 -1.41 9.02
C VAL A 97 -11.49 -1.53 7.75
N ASN A 98 -10.20 -1.85 7.89
CA ASN A 98 -9.32 -2.07 6.73
C ASN A 98 -9.77 -3.26 5.88
N ALA A 99 -10.27 -4.33 6.51
CA ALA A 99 -10.75 -5.50 5.81
C ALA A 99 -12.03 -5.22 5.02
N LEU A 100 -12.96 -4.49 5.64
CA LEU A 100 -14.19 -4.03 5.01
C LEU A 100 -13.87 -3.15 3.79
N ARG A 101 -13.01 -2.14 3.97
CA ARG A 101 -12.62 -1.22 2.88
C ARG A 101 -12.01 -1.98 1.70
N LEU A 102 -11.11 -2.93 1.96
CA LEU A 102 -10.55 -3.79 0.91
C LEU A 102 -11.62 -4.67 0.24
N TRP A 103 -12.47 -5.32 1.03
CA TRP A 103 -13.57 -6.12 0.49
C TRP A 103 -14.47 -5.31 -0.45
N THR A 104 -14.88 -4.12 -0.03
CA THR A 104 -15.68 -3.21 -0.84
C THR A 104 -14.97 -2.76 -2.12
N SER A 105 -13.63 -2.61 -2.07
CA SER A 105 -12.82 -2.29 -3.26
C SER A 105 -12.73 -3.48 -4.23
N ILE A 106 -12.64 -4.70 -3.72
CA ILE A 106 -12.69 -5.94 -4.53
C ILE A 106 -14.06 -6.09 -5.19
N GLU A 107 -15.15 -5.87 -4.43
CA GLU A 107 -16.51 -5.89 -4.98
C GLU A 107 -16.73 -4.81 -6.04
N LEU A 108 -16.12 -3.63 -5.88
CA LEU A 108 -16.14 -2.58 -6.89
C LEU A 108 -15.45 -3.06 -8.18
N ALA A 109 -14.24 -3.61 -8.11
CA ALA A 109 -13.54 -4.13 -9.29
C ALA A 109 -14.32 -5.27 -9.97
N GLY A 110 -14.88 -6.19 -9.18
CA GLY A 110 -15.72 -7.27 -9.71
C GLY A 110 -16.96 -6.75 -10.44
N ARG A 111 -17.63 -5.72 -9.92
CA ARG A 111 -18.77 -5.07 -10.60
C ARG A 111 -18.37 -4.37 -11.89
N MET A 112 -17.12 -3.91 -12.00
CA MET A 112 -16.57 -3.32 -13.23
C MET A 112 -16.01 -4.36 -14.21
N GLY A 113 -16.01 -5.65 -13.85
CA GLY A 113 -15.39 -6.71 -14.65
C GLY A 113 -13.86 -6.65 -14.69
N LEU A 114 -13.23 -6.03 -13.67
CA LEU A 114 -11.79 -5.84 -13.58
C LEU A 114 -11.15 -6.80 -12.58
N THR A 115 -9.91 -7.21 -12.84
CA THR A 115 -9.08 -7.89 -11.85
C THR A 115 -8.66 -6.89 -10.77
N PHE A 116 -8.81 -7.28 -9.50
CA PHE A 116 -8.33 -6.47 -8.39
C PHE A 116 -6.86 -6.80 -8.09
N ASP A 117 -5.98 -5.82 -8.30
CA ASP A 117 -4.56 -5.90 -7.99
C ASP A 117 -4.31 -5.20 -6.64
N PHE A 118 -3.93 -5.99 -5.63
CA PHE A 118 -3.58 -5.47 -4.30
C PHE A 118 -2.25 -4.71 -4.28
N ASP A 119 -1.56 -4.67 -5.43
CA ASP A 119 -0.16 -4.28 -5.55
C ASP A 119 0.74 -5.21 -4.70
N SER A 120 1.94 -4.75 -4.34
CA SER A 120 2.87 -5.45 -3.47
C SER A 120 2.52 -5.31 -1.99
N TYR A 121 3.21 -6.06 -1.14
CA TYR A 121 3.14 -5.96 0.31
C TYR A 121 4.53 -5.67 0.90
N GLY A 122 4.61 -4.68 1.79
CA GLY A 122 5.88 -4.33 2.45
C GLY A 122 6.25 -5.22 3.64
N SER A 123 5.43 -6.20 4.02
CA SER A 123 5.70 -7.08 5.16
C SER A 123 4.98 -8.43 5.08
N VAL A 124 5.51 -9.44 5.78
CA VAL A 124 4.87 -10.76 5.93
C VAL A 124 3.49 -10.65 6.60
N LYS A 125 3.33 -9.73 7.55
CA LYS A 125 2.04 -9.49 8.22
C LYS A 125 0.99 -8.99 7.23
N SER A 126 1.37 -8.03 6.38
CA SER A 126 0.50 -7.54 5.30
C SER A 126 0.20 -8.66 4.30
N ALA A 127 1.19 -9.45 3.90
CA ALA A 127 1.00 -10.59 3.00
C ALA A 127 -0.04 -11.60 3.52
N LYS A 128 0.09 -12.01 4.79
CA LYS A 128 -0.86 -12.93 5.44
C LYS A 128 -2.26 -12.33 5.52
N PHE A 129 -2.37 -11.03 5.78
CA PHE A 129 -3.65 -10.34 5.81
C PHE A 129 -4.31 -10.33 4.42
N LEU A 130 -3.57 -10.00 3.35
CA LEU A 130 -4.07 -10.00 1.97
C LEU A 130 -4.45 -11.40 1.49
N ALA A 131 -3.66 -12.43 1.84
CA ALA A 131 -3.99 -13.82 1.53
C ALA A 131 -5.33 -14.27 2.14
N GLY A 132 -5.78 -13.62 3.22
CA GLY A 132 -7.09 -13.86 3.83
C GLY A 132 -8.29 -13.52 2.94
N PHE A 133 -8.08 -12.84 1.80
CA PHE A 133 -9.09 -12.59 0.77
C PHE A 133 -9.14 -13.67 -0.32
N GLY A 134 -8.27 -14.68 -0.26
CA GLY A 134 -8.35 -15.87 -1.11
C GLY A 134 -7.48 -15.84 -2.37
N LEU A 135 -6.64 -14.81 -2.57
CA LEU A 135 -5.69 -14.78 -3.68
C LEU A 135 -4.33 -15.35 -3.25
N PRO A 136 -3.71 -16.24 -4.04
CA PRO A 136 -2.33 -16.65 -3.83
C PRO A 136 -1.39 -15.48 -4.16
N PRO A 137 -0.24 -15.34 -3.47
CA PRO A 137 0.77 -14.36 -3.85
C PRO A 137 1.33 -14.70 -5.24
N LEU A 138 1.39 -13.70 -6.13
CA LEU A 138 1.99 -13.82 -7.45
C LEU A 138 3.38 -13.20 -7.45
N ALA A 139 4.35 -13.89 -8.07
CA ALA A 139 5.68 -13.33 -8.28
C ALA A 139 5.60 -12.20 -9.33
N ARG A 140 6.03 -10.99 -8.97
CA ARG A 140 6.15 -9.86 -9.90
C ARG A 140 7.63 -9.66 -10.27
N VAL A 141 7.90 -9.57 -11.57
CA VAL A 141 9.24 -9.26 -12.07
C VAL A 141 9.47 -7.75 -11.94
N GLU A 142 10.51 -7.36 -11.22
CA GLU A 142 11.02 -6.00 -11.21
C GLU A 142 12.23 -5.91 -12.13
N VAL A 143 12.17 -5.02 -13.12
CA VAL A 143 13.31 -4.69 -13.97
C VAL A 143 13.78 -3.29 -13.62
N SER A 144 14.96 -3.20 -13.00
CA SER A 144 15.60 -1.92 -12.73
C SER A 144 16.84 -1.78 -13.59
N ARG A 145 17.02 -0.59 -14.18
CA ARG A 145 18.26 -0.27 -14.90
C ARG A 145 19.33 0.01 -13.87
N GLN A 146 20.30 -0.89 -13.74
CA GLN A 146 21.46 -0.63 -12.92
C GLN A 146 22.44 0.27 -13.69
N ILE A 147 22.34 1.58 -13.50
CA ILE A 147 23.38 2.51 -13.94
C ILE A 147 24.58 2.26 -13.02
N ALA A 148 25.64 1.66 -13.56
CA ALA A 148 26.90 1.56 -12.84
C ALA A 148 27.54 2.95 -12.77
N SER A 149 27.12 3.77 -11.81
CA SER A 149 27.90 4.94 -11.44
C SER A 149 29.27 4.43 -10.97
N TYR A 150 30.34 4.88 -11.63
CA TYR A 150 31.73 4.50 -11.41
C TYR A 150 32.17 4.36 -9.92
N PRO A 151 31.68 5.16 -8.94
CA PRO A 151 32.01 4.93 -7.52
C PRO A 151 31.42 3.65 -6.89
N GLY A 152 30.33 3.10 -7.43
CA GLY A 152 29.66 1.92 -6.85
C GLY A 152 30.43 0.60 -7.06
N LYS A 153 31.24 0.50 -8.12
CA LYS A 153 32.10 -0.67 -8.35
C LYS A 153 33.28 -0.71 -7.37
N LEU A 154 33.88 0.45 -7.07
CA LEU A 154 34.94 0.60 -6.07
C LEU A 154 34.45 0.26 -4.66
N PHE A 155 33.24 0.68 -4.29
CA PHE A 155 32.66 0.35 -2.99
C PHE A 155 32.42 -1.16 -2.80
N LYS A 156 31.91 -1.86 -3.84
CA LYS A 156 31.73 -3.31 -3.79
C LYS A 156 33.06 -4.07 -3.75
N LEU A 157 34.08 -3.61 -4.48
CA LEU A 157 35.44 -4.17 -4.43
C LEU A 157 36.10 -3.98 -3.05
N ALA A 158 36.02 -2.78 -2.49
CA ALA A 158 36.57 -2.46 -1.18
C ALA A 158 35.92 -3.28 -0.06
N ASN A 159 34.59 -3.40 -0.06
CA ASN A 159 33.88 -4.24 0.90
C ASN A 159 34.15 -5.74 0.71
N GLY A 160 34.29 -6.21 -0.54
CA GLY A 160 34.67 -7.60 -0.83
C GLY A 160 36.07 -7.96 -0.30
N LEU A 161 37.03 -7.03 -0.39
CA LEU A 161 38.38 -7.19 0.16
C LEU A 161 38.41 -7.16 1.69
N LEU A 162 37.66 -6.25 2.31
CA LEU A 162 37.54 -6.15 3.77
C LEU A 162 36.94 -7.42 4.38
N LEU A 163 35.86 -7.95 3.79
CA LEU A 163 35.22 -9.19 4.27
C LEU A 163 36.13 -10.41 4.12
N ARG A 164 36.95 -10.48 3.06
CA ARG A 164 37.95 -11.55 2.88
C ARG A 164 39.05 -11.48 3.94
N ARG A 165 39.53 -10.27 4.29
CA ARG A 165 40.53 -10.08 5.35
C ARG A 165 39.97 -10.42 6.74
N ALA A 166 38.74 -10.00 7.04
CA ALA A 166 38.10 -10.33 8.32
C ALA A 166 37.91 -11.85 8.48
N ARG A 167 37.56 -12.55 7.40
CA ARG A 167 37.41 -14.01 7.39
C ARG A 167 38.74 -14.73 7.58
N ALA A 168 39.79 -14.31 6.88
CA ALA A 168 41.13 -14.87 7.05
C ALA A 168 41.69 -14.66 8.47
N ALA A 169 41.41 -13.50 9.09
CA ALA A 169 41.78 -13.23 10.47
C ALA A 169 41.00 -14.10 11.47
N ALA A 170 39.70 -14.30 11.26
CA ALA A 170 38.88 -15.17 12.09
C ALA A 170 39.28 -16.64 12.01
N ASP A 171 39.73 -17.11 10.84
CA ASP A 171 40.20 -18.48 10.63
C ASP A 171 41.60 -18.73 11.24
N ALA A 172 42.43 -17.67 11.37
CA ALA A 172 43.75 -17.75 12.01
C ALA A 172 43.68 -17.79 13.54
N VAL A 173 42.63 -17.22 14.15
CA VAL A 173 42.42 -17.23 15.62
C VAL A 173 41.81 -18.56 16.11
N ARG A 174 41.32 -19.42 15.20
CA ARG A 174 40.73 -20.73 15.51
C ARG A 174 41.70 -21.92 15.39
N ARG A 175 42.99 -21.67 15.13
CA ARG A 175 44.06 -22.67 15.12
C ARG A 175 45.00 -22.43 16.29
#